data_AF-A0A838UXJ5-F1
#
_entry.id   AF-A0A838UXJ5-F1
#
_cell.length_a   1.000
_cell.length_b   1.000
_cell.length_c   1.000
_cell.angle_alpha   90.00
_cell.angle_beta   90.00
_cell.angle_gamma   90.00
#
_symmetry.space_group_name_H-M   'P 1'
#
loop_
_entity.id
_entity.type
_entity.pdbx_description
1 polymer ?
#
loop_
_entity_poly.entity_id
_entity_poly.type
_entity_poly.pdbx_seq_one_letter_code
_entity_poly.pdbx_strand_id
1 'polypeptide(L)'
;MATNSDFVTSKEGELLLRVKRQMFFYYVKKGRIRKQESEKRGGTLYNRADILQLRNELQREEEPTAVNVDWMAISDLPAILALDIELYGEDEPLADISLYQAWWKKNPRTTIVAFEPSNRGRILAQCCLLPLTMETLDRVLSGNLNEAEISAAELESYQRKGKFNLLVESVIARPNHREALGPVLQGFANFWYEQWPERQIERIYGRAVSKEGEYLIRKLYFSPLYQYGEKAFVLDPKFNNPSRFIKSWKEKIANKQHRERLTPTLTPTEVDEDGQGKTKEGTREGKIMARTRS
;
A
#
# COMPACT_ATOMS: atom_id res chain seq x y z
N MET A 1 -39.65 6.98 35.50
CA MET A 1 -40.28 6.97 34.16
C MET A 1 -39.20 7.32 33.16
N ALA A 2 -38.66 6.35 32.42
CA ALA A 2 -37.77 6.64 31.30
C ALA A 2 -38.60 7.33 30.22
N THR A 3 -38.24 8.56 29.87
CA THR A 3 -38.89 9.30 28.79
C THR A 3 -38.68 8.54 27.49
N ASN A 4 -39.70 8.47 26.63
CA ASN A 4 -39.66 7.86 25.29
C ASN A 4 -38.63 8.50 24.31
N SER A 5 -37.69 9.30 24.81
CA SER A 5 -36.67 10.07 24.08
C SER A 5 -35.45 9.25 23.65
N ASP A 6 -35.31 8.02 24.14
CA ASP A 6 -34.03 7.30 24.09
C ASP A 6 -33.89 6.39 22.88
N PHE A 7 -34.96 6.21 22.11
CA PHE A 7 -34.97 5.39 20.91
C PHE A 7 -35.47 6.18 19.69
N VAL A 8 -34.81 5.97 18.55
CA VAL A 8 -35.09 6.65 17.28
C VAL A 8 -35.45 5.65 16.19
N THR A 9 -36.13 6.10 15.14
CA THR A 9 -36.38 5.28 13.95
C THR A 9 -35.09 4.99 13.19
N SER A 10 -35.08 3.99 12.27
CA SER A 10 -33.88 3.71 11.47
C SER A 10 -33.44 4.93 10.65
N LYS A 11 -34.40 5.68 10.08
CA LYS A 11 -34.12 6.86 9.25
C LYS A 11 -33.46 7.98 10.06
N GLU A 12 -33.92 8.21 11.29
CA GLU A 12 -33.28 9.16 12.21
C GLU A 12 -31.90 8.67 12.65
N GLY A 13 -31.75 7.37 12.91
CA GLY A 13 -30.46 6.77 13.25
C GLY A 13 -29.43 6.89 12.12
N GLU A 14 -29.84 6.63 10.87
CA GLU A 14 -29.03 6.84 9.66
C GLU A 14 -28.53 8.29 9.56
N LEU A 15 -29.42 9.27 9.78
CA LEU A 15 -29.08 10.69 9.76
C LEU A 15 -28.16 11.10 10.92
N LEU A 16 -28.43 10.61 12.13
CA LEU A 16 -27.62 10.90 13.32
C LEU A 16 -26.21 10.36 13.18
N LEU A 17 -26.08 9.14 12.65
CA LEU A 17 -24.81 8.46 12.43
C LEU A 17 -24.08 8.93 11.16
N ARG A 18 -24.77 9.65 10.27
CA ARG A 18 -24.27 10.13 8.96
C ARG A 18 -23.81 9.00 8.03
N VAL A 19 -24.50 7.87 8.06
CA VAL A 19 -24.16 6.71 7.21
C VAL A 19 -25.32 6.31 6.31
N LYS A 20 -25.02 5.57 5.24
CA LYS A 20 -26.03 4.95 4.39
C LYS A 20 -26.77 3.86 5.17
N ARG A 21 -28.04 3.63 4.80
CA ARG A 21 -28.91 2.59 5.38
C ARG A 21 -28.25 1.22 5.57
N GLN A 22 -27.55 0.73 4.55
CA GLN A 22 -26.86 -0.56 4.61
C GLN A 22 -25.81 -0.62 5.74
N MET A 23 -25.01 0.44 5.89
CA MET A 23 -24.02 0.55 6.97
C MET A 23 -24.66 0.69 8.34
N PHE A 24 -25.78 1.42 8.45
CA PHE A 24 -26.54 1.49 9.70
C PHE A 24 -26.97 0.08 10.17
N PHE A 25 -27.58 -0.71 9.28
CA PHE A 25 -28.00 -2.07 9.61
C PHE A 25 -26.83 -3.03 9.83
N TYR A 26 -25.67 -2.80 9.19
CA TYR A 26 -24.44 -3.52 9.51
C TYR A 26 -24.05 -3.33 10.98
N TYR A 27 -24.05 -2.10 11.49
CA TYR A 27 -23.73 -1.83 12.90
C TYR A 27 -24.75 -2.40 13.88
N VAL A 28 -26.05 -2.37 13.52
CA VAL A 28 -27.10 -3.07 14.28
C VAL A 28 -26.84 -4.57 14.30
N LYS A 29 -26.55 -5.20 13.16
CA LYS A 29 -26.27 -6.64 13.05
C LYS A 29 -25.04 -7.04 13.86
N LYS A 30 -24.03 -6.18 13.94
CA LYS A 30 -22.83 -6.36 14.77
C LYS A 30 -23.06 -6.10 16.26
N GLY A 31 -24.29 -5.76 16.68
CA GLY A 31 -24.62 -5.53 18.08
C GLY A 31 -24.12 -4.20 18.65
N ARG A 32 -23.62 -3.28 17.80
CA ARG A 32 -23.13 -1.96 18.23
C ARG A 32 -24.24 -0.96 18.52
N ILE A 33 -25.46 -1.22 18.04
CA ILE A 33 -26.64 -0.39 18.27
C ILE A 33 -27.76 -1.29 18.79
N ARG A 34 -28.19 -1.08 20.03
CA ARG A 34 -29.32 -1.81 20.62
C ARG A 34 -30.62 -1.42 19.93
N LYS A 35 -31.54 -2.38 19.85
CA LYS A 35 -32.86 -2.22 19.23
C LYS A 35 -33.99 -2.67 20.15
N GLN A 36 -35.16 -2.06 20.02
CA GLN A 36 -36.37 -2.39 20.78
C GLN A 36 -37.58 -2.41 19.84
N GLU A 37 -38.50 -3.36 20.03
CA GLU A 37 -39.76 -3.39 19.28
C GLU A 37 -40.75 -2.37 19.84
N SER A 38 -41.38 -1.59 18.96
CA SER A 38 -42.37 -0.58 19.35
C SER A 38 -43.78 -1.15 19.37
N GLU A 39 -44.39 -1.20 20.55
CA GLU A 39 -45.79 -1.64 20.71
C GLU A 39 -46.79 -0.73 19.99
N LYS A 40 -46.50 0.59 19.90
CA LYS A 40 -47.47 1.59 19.42
C LYS A 40 -47.38 1.90 17.92
N ARG A 41 -46.23 1.64 17.28
CA ARG A 41 -45.98 2.09 15.90
C ARG A 41 -45.72 0.97 14.89
N GLY A 42 -45.67 -0.29 15.33
CA GLY A 42 -45.35 -1.40 14.43
C GLY A 42 -43.97 -1.20 13.78
N GLY A 43 -42.90 -1.45 14.52
CA GLY A 43 -41.56 -1.31 13.98
C GLY A 43 -40.46 -1.39 15.03
N THR A 44 -39.22 -1.50 14.57
CA THR A 44 -38.02 -1.51 15.41
C THR A 44 -37.48 -0.10 15.61
N LEU A 45 -37.23 0.28 16.87
CA LEU A 45 -36.55 1.50 17.26
C LEU A 45 -35.13 1.19 17.73
N TYR A 46 -34.23 2.17 17.65
CA TYR A 46 -32.79 2.01 17.88
C TYR A 46 -32.30 2.97 18.95
N ASN A 47 -31.45 2.49 19.85
CA ASN A 47 -30.99 3.27 20.99
C ASN A 47 -30.15 4.48 20.52
N ARG A 48 -30.56 5.68 20.92
CA ARG A 48 -29.94 6.94 20.49
C ARG A 48 -28.55 7.14 21.06
N ALA A 49 -28.31 6.71 22.30
CA ALA A 49 -27.02 6.86 22.96
C ALA A 49 -25.95 6.00 22.26
N ASP A 50 -26.28 4.76 21.92
CA ASP A 50 -25.39 3.87 21.15
C ASP A 50 -25.04 4.48 19.79
N ILE A 51 -26.02 5.08 19.10
CA ILE A 51 -25.82 5.76 17.81
C ILE A 51 -24.87 6.96 17.96
N LEU A 52 -25.06 7.80 18.99
CA LEU A 52 -24.20 8.96 19.23
C LEU A 52 -22.79 8.56 19.67
N GLN A 53 -22.66 7.52 20.49
CA GLN A 53 -21.38 6.95 20.86
C GLN A 53 -20.64 6.45 19.61
N LEU A 54 -21.31 5.62 18.80
CA LEU A 54 -20.74 5.10 17.56
C LEU A 54 -20.35 6.22 16.59
N ARG A 55 -21.16 7.28 16.50
CA ARG A 55 -20.83 8.46 15.71
C ARG A 55 -19.53 9.11 16.20
N ASN A 56 -19.39 9.32 17.51
CA ASN A 56 -18.18 9.93 18.06
C ASN A 56 -16.94 9.04 17.83
N GLU A 57 -17.10 7.72 17.91
CA GLU A 57 -16.06 6.75 17.57
C GLU A 57 -15.66 6.90 16.09
N LEU A 58 -16.63 6.91 15.17
CA LEU A 58 -16.38 7.11 13.73
C LEU A 58 -15.78 8.49 13.43
N GLN A 59 -16.21 9.56 14.12
CA GLN A 59 -15.65 10.90 13.92
C GLN A 59 -14.22 11.03 14.43
N ARG A 60 -13.86 10.34 15.52
CA ARG A 60 -12.47 10.27 15.97
C ARG A 60 -11.60 9.47 15.00
N GLU A 61 -12.18 8.50 14.31
CA GLU A 61 -11.51 7.77 13.24
C GLU A 61 -11.35 8.61 11.95
N GLU A 62 -12.20 9.62 11.72
CA GLU A 62 -12.11 10.54 10.57
C GLU A 62 -11.03 11.63 10.72
N GLU A 63 -10.49 11.87 11.92
CA GLU A 63 -9.35 12.79 12.06
C GLU A 63 -8.13 12.17 11.37
N PRO A 64 -7.42 12.93 10.48
CA PRO A 64 -6.26 12.42 9.77
C PRO A 64 -5.25 11.87 10.78
N THR A 65 -5.16 10.56 10.85
CA THR A 65 -4.22 9.91 11.77
C THR A 65 -2.84 10.10 11.16
N ALA A 66 -1.90 10.63 11.93
CA ALA A 66 -0.51 10.64 11.49
C ALA A 66 -0.10 9.19 11.18
N VAL A 67 0.47 8.95 10.00
CA VAL A 67 0.90 7.61 9.57
C VAL A 67 2.39 7.58 9.37
N ASN A 68 3.02 6.49 9.79
CA ASN A 68 4.36 6.15 9.36
C ASN A 68 4.28 5.30 8.10
N VAL A 69 5.20 5.53 7.15
CA VAL A 69 5.29 4.76 5.91
C VAL A 69 6.66 4.15 5.81
N ASP A 70 6.70 2.85 5.55
CA ASP A 70 7.95 2.11 5.40
C ASP A 70 7.72 0.86 4.55
N TRP A 71 8.82 0.22 4.14
CA TRP A 71 8.75 -1.12 3.59
C TRP A 71 8.23 -2.10 4.63
N MET A 72 7.51 -3.11 4.16
CA MET A 72 7.07 -4.22 4.99
C MET A 72 8.26 -4.93 5.64
N ALA A 73 8.19 -5.08 6.96
CA ALA A 73 9.03 -5.99 7.72
C ALA A 73 8.36 -7.37 7.78
N ILE A 74 9.16 -8.42 7.93
CA ILE A 74 8.63 -9.79 8.03
C ILE A 74 7.62 -9.96 9.19
N SER A 75 7.78 -9.19 10.26
CA SER A 75 6.88 -9.14 11.43
C SER A 75 5.51 -8.54 11.12
N ASP A 76 5.36 -7.81 10.02
CA ASP A 76 4.11 -7.16 9.65
C ASP A 76 3.14 -8.11 8.93
N LEU A 77 3.63 -9.25 8.41
CA LEU A 77 2.85 -10.20 7.62
C LEU A 77 1.53 -10.63 8.27
N PRO A 78 1.47 -10.98 9.57
CA PRO A 78 0.20 -11.33 10.20
C PRO A 78 -0.84 -10.19 10.16
N ALA A 79 -0.39 -8.95 10.34
CA ALA A 79 -1.26 -7.78 10.32
C ALA A 79 -1.72 -7.41 8.89
N ILE A 80 -0.85 -7.62 7.91
CA ILE A 80 -1.16 -7.46 6.48
C ILE A 80 -2.21 -8.47 6.04
N LEU A 81 -2.00 -9.76 6.33
CA LEU A 81 -2.96 -10.81 6.01
C LEU A 81 -4.31 -10.58 6.70
N ALA A 82 -4.30 -10.11 7.95
CA ALA A 82 -5.54 -9.74 8.64
C ALA A 82 -6.27 -8.59 7.93
N LEU A 83 -5.53 -7.60 7.40
CA LEU A 83 -6.09 -6.51 6.62
C LEU A 83 -6.63 -6.99 5.26
N ASP A 84 -5.94 -7.89 4.58
CA ASP A 84 -6.39 -8.48 3.32
C ASP A 84 -7.70 -9.24 3.51
N ILE A 85 -7.78 -10.12 4.52
CA ILE A 85 -9.00 -10.87 4.88
C ILE A 85 -10.15 -9.91 5.22
N GLU A 86 -9.87 -8.83 5.97
CA GLU A 86 -10.88 -7.84 6.35
C GLU A 86 -11.48 -7.13 5.13
N LEU A 87 -10.68 -6.82 4.11
CA LEU A 87 -11.09 -5.96 3.00
C LEU A 87 -11.56 -6.73 1.76
N TYR A 88 -10.95 -7.88 1.46
CA TYR A 88 -11.34 -8.73 0.34
C TYR A 88 -12.45 -9.71 0.72
N GLY A 89 -12.54 -10.10 1.99
CA GLY A 89 -13.50 -11.09 2.48
C GLY A 89 -13.00 -12.54 2.32
N GLU A 90 -13.83 -13.50 2.74
CA GLU A 90 -13.47 -14.93 2.77
C GLU A 90 -13.52 -15.59 1.38
N ASP A 91 -14.16 -14.95 0.39
CA ASP A 91 -14.36 -15.51 -0.94
C ASP A 91 -13.15 -15.28 -1.89
N GLU A 92 -12.26 -14.34 -1.56
CA GLU A 92 -11.08 -14.06 -2.37
C GLU A 92 -9.92 -14.98 -1.98
N PRO A 93 -9.29 -15.67 -2.94
CA PRO A 93 -8.18 -16.57 -2.66
C PRO A 93 -6.94 -15.75 -2.30
N LEU A 94 -6.60 -15.72 -1.00
CA LEU A 94 -5.37 -15.13 -0.50
C LEU A 94 -4.24 -16.16 -0.47
N ALA A 95 -3.01 -15.71 -0.75
CA ALA A 95 -1.84 -16.56 -0.62
C ALA A 95 -1.59 -16.97 0.83
N ASP A 96 -0.96 -18.13 1.02
CA ASP A 96 -0.49 -18.52 2.34
C ASP A 96 0.66 -17.62 2.83
N ILE A 97 0.84 -17.56 4.16
CA ILE A 97 1.90 -16.74 4.76
C ILE A 97 3.30 -17.15 4.29
N SER A 98 3.53 -18.43 3.97
CA SER A 98 4.83 -18.92 3.52
C SER A 98 5.18 -18.38 2.14
N LEU A 99 4.18 -18.22 1.26
CA LEU A 99 4.35 -17.63 -0.05
C LEU A 99 4.72 -16.15 0.06
N TYR A 100 4.00 -15.37 0.88
CA TYR A 100 4.38 -13.97 1.14
C TYR A 100 5.78 -13.85 1.74
N GLN A 101 6.17 -14.75 2.65
CA GLN A 101 7.54 -14.81 3.16
C GLN A 101 8.57 -15.12 2.06
N ALA A 102 8.25 -16.01 1.13
CA ALA A 102 9.12 -16.35 0.01
C ALA A 102 9.28 -15.16 -0.95
N TRP A 103 8.19 -14.45 -1.26
CA TRP A 103 8.24 -13.21 -2.04
C TRP A 103 9.11 -12.15 -1.36
N TRP A 104 8.90 -11.90 -0.07
CA TRP A 104 9.68 -10.93 0.71
C TRP A 104 11.17 -11.29 0.76
N LYS A 105 11.52 -12.57 0.96
CA LYS A 105 12.92 -13.02 0.95
C LYS A 105 13.62 -12.73 -0.37
N LYS A 106 12.91 -12.90 -1.49
CA LYS A 106 13.46 -12.60 -2.83
C LYS A 106 13.53 -11.11 -3.09
N ASN A 107 12.49 -10.38 -2.72
CA ASN A 107 12.37 -8.94 -2.94
C ASN A 107 11.79 -8.25 -1.69
N PRO A 108 12.64 -7.79 -0.74
CA PRO A 108 12.17 -7.13 0.48
C PRO A 108 11.44 -5.79 0.25
N ARG A 109 11.41 -5.31 -1.01
CA ARG A 109 10.84 -4.03 -1.44
C ARG A 109 9.63 -4.21 -2.37
N THR A 110 8.86 -5.28 -2.22
CA THR A 110 7.59 -5.48 -2.95
C THR A 110 6.43 -4.75 -2.32
N THR A 111 6.44 -4.57 -1.00
CA THR A 111 5.29 -4.07 -0.25
C THR A 111 5.67 -2.86 0.60
N ILE A 112 4.98 -1.74 0.42
CA ILE A 112 5.04 -0.58 1.32
C ILE A 112 3.76 -0.53 2.13
N VAL A 113 3.91 -0.27 3.42
CA VAL A 113 2.80 -0.18 4.37
C VAL A 113 2.74 1.20 5.00
N ALA A 114 1.52 1.66 5.29
CA ALA A 114 1.26 2.72 6.25
C ALA A 114 0.73 2.12 7.55
N PHE A 115 1.27 2.55 8.68
CA PHE A 115 0.92 2.04 10.00
C PHE A 115 0.85 3.14 11.05
N GLU A 116 0.19 2.84 12.17
CA GLU A 116 0.11 3.78 13.28
C GLU A 116 1.48 4.01 13.94
N PRO A 117 1.90 5.26 14.17
CA PRO A 117 3.21 5.55 14.76
C PRO A 117 3.46 4.87 16.11
N SER A 118 2.41 4.69 16.92
CA SER A 118 2.46 4.02 18.22
C SER A 118 2.33 2.50 18.14
N ASN A 119 1.94 1.95 16.99
CA ASN A 119 1.69 0.52 16.82
C ASN A 119 1.89 0.08 15.36
N ARG A 120 3.10 -0.43 15.05
CA ARG A 120 3.41 -0.97 13.72
C ARG A 120 2.52 -2.15 13.32
N GLY A 121 2.04 -2.94 14.29
CA GLY A 121 1.10 -4.03 14.02
C GLY A 121 -0.29 -3.56 13.57
N ARG A 122 -0.58 -2.25 13.64
CA ARG A 122 -1.82 -1.67 13.10
C ARG A 122 -1.55 -1.07 11.73
N ILE A 123 -1.58 -1.93 10.71
CA ILE A 123 -1.48 -1.55 9.30
C ILE A 123 -2.79 -0.87 8.87
N LEU A 124 -2.66 0.31 8.28
CA LEU A 124 -3.76 1.19 7.85
C LEU A 124 -3.97 1.14 6.33
N ALA A 125 -2.88 1.00 5.57
CA ALA A 125 -2.91 0.85 4.13
C ALA A 125 -1.67 0.10 3.65
N GLN A 126 -1.75 -0.51 2.47
CA GLN A 126 -0.61 -1.11 1.80
C GLN A 126 -0.71 -1.00 0.28
N CYS A 127 0.44 -1.14 -0.36
CA CYS A 127 0.55 -1.38 -1.79
C CYS A 127 1.64 -2.45 -2.01
N CYS A 128 1.32 -3.46 -2.81
CA CYS A 128 2.22 -4.55 -3.18
C CYS A 128 2.38 -4.57 -4.70
N LEU A 129 3.64 -4.43 -5.15
CA LEU A 129 4.02 -4.52 -6.55
C LEU A 129 4.97 -5.69 -6.76
N LEU A 130 4.54 -6.68 -7.55
CA LEU A 130 5.32 -7.85 -7.89
C LEU A 130 5.98 -7.66 -9.27
N PRO A 131 7.32 -7.76 -9.38
CA PRO A 131 7.99 -7.73 -10.66
C PRO A 131 7.84 -9.07 -11.37
N LEU A 132 7.27 -9.08 -12.57
CA LEU A 132 6.95 -10.29 -13.32
C LEU A 132 7.37 -10.19 -14.78
N THR A 133 7.64 -11.34 -15.39
CA THR A 133 7.78 -11.44 -16.84
C THR A 133 6.43 -11.18 -17.52
N MET A 134 6.46 -10.80 -18.81
CA MET A 134 5.22 -10.64 -19.58
C MET A 134 4.44 -11.95 -19.71
N GLU A 135 5.13 -13.09 -19.79
CA GLU A 135 4.49 -14.41 -19.85
C GLU A 135 3.67 -14.71 -18.59
N THR A 136 4.26 -14.47 -17.41
CA THR A 136 3.55 -14.64 -16.14
C THR A 136 2.39 -13.66 -16.00
N LEU A 137 2.60 -12.39 -16.38
CA LEU A 137 1.53 -11.37 -16.38
C LEU A 137 0.36 -11.77 -17.28
N ASP A 138 0.62 -12.26 -18.49
CA ASP A 138 -0.41 -12.69 -19.41
C ASP A 138 -1.23 -13.85 -18.82
N ARG A 139 -0.57 -14.81 -18.16
CA ARG A 139 -1.26 -15.91 -17.45
C ARG A 139 -2.16 -15.40 -16.32
N VAL A 140 -1.68 -14.46 -15.50
CA VAL A 140 -2.46 -13.87 -14.40
C VAL A 140 -3.65 -13.06 -14.93
N LEU A 141 -3.40 -12.18 -15.90
CA LEU A 141 -4.43 -11.31 -16.46
C LEU A 141 -5.51 -12.10 -17.21
N SER A 142 -5.13 -13.16 -17.93
CA SER A 142 -6.09 -14.08 -18.58
C SER A 142 -6.84 -15.00 -17.60
N GLY A 143 -6.45 -15.05 -16.32
CA GLY A 143 -7.05 -15.94 -15.33
C GLY A 143 -6.56 -17.39 -15.38
N ASN A 144 -5.47 -17.66 -16.12
CA ASN A 144 -4.82 -18.98 -16.20
C ASN A 144 -3.84 -19.26 -15.06
N LEU A 145 -3.54 -18.26 -14.22
CA LEU A 145 -2.73 -18.37 -13.01
C LEU A 145 -3.36 -17.49 -11.93
N ASN A 146 -3.63 -18.04 -10.75
CA ASN A 146 -4.08 -17.23 -9.62
C ASN A 146 -2.91 -16.44 -9.02
N GLU A 147 -3.16 -15.22 -8.54
CA GLU A 147 -2.14 -14.41 -7.86
C GLU A 147 -1.58 -15.12 -6.62
N ALA A 148 -2.44 -15.87 -5.91
CA ALA A 148 -2.07 -16.68 -4.76
C ALA A 148 -1.22 -17.92 -5.09
N GLU A 149 -0.97 -18.19 -6.37
CA GLU A 149 -0.16 -19.32 -6.85
C GLU A 149 1.17 -18.87 -7.46
N ILE A 150 1.42 -17.56 -7.56
CA ILE A 150 2.66 -17.03 -8.16
C ILE A 150 3.84 -17.42 -7.26
N SER A 151 4.69 -18.32 -7.72
CA SER A 151 5.84 -18.76 -6.95
C SER A 151 6.90 -17.66 -6.84
N ALA A 152 7.73 -17.72 -5.80
CA ALA A 152 8.89 -16.82 -5.71
C ALA A 152 9.84 -16.97 -6.92
N ALA A 153 9.89 -18.14 -7.59
CA ALA A 153 10.71 -18.35 -8.78
C ALA A 153 10.24 -17.50 -9.97
N GLU A 154 8.93 -17.29 -10.13
CA GLU A 154 8.31 -16.51 -11.21
C GLU A 154 8.50 -14.99 -11.05
N LEU A 155 8.85 -14.51 -9.83
CA LEU A 155 9.20 -13.11 -9.64
C LEU A 155 10.53 -12.77 -10.32
N GLU A 156 10.66 -11.59 -10.90
CA GLU A 156 11.98 -11.06 -11.23
C GLU A 156 12.66 -10.52 -9.96
N SER A 157 14.00 -10.40 -9.96
CA SER A 157 14.70 -9.75 -8.85
C SER A 157 14.72 -8.24 -9.06
N TYR A 158 14.34 -7.45 -8.06
CA TYR A 158 14.53 -6.00 -8.07
C TYR A 158 16.00 -5.57 -8.08
N GLN A 159 16.95 -6.50 -7.90
CA GLN A 159 18.37 -6.20 -8.09
C GLN A 159 18.77 -6.14 -9.57
N ARG A 160 18.00 -6.78 -10.46
CA ARG A 160 18.22 -6.75 -11.92
C ARG A 160 18.20 -5.31 -12.42
N LYS A 161 19.12 -4.99 -13.34
CA LYS A 161 19.10 -3.73 -14.09
C LYS A 161 18.12 -3.80 -15.27
N GLY A 162 17.65 -2.65 -15.72
CA GLY A 162 16.78 -2.51 -16.87
C GLY A 162 15.32 -2.28 -16.49
N LYS A 163 14.41 -2.74 -17.35
CA LYS A 163 13.00 -2.37 -17.25
C LYS A 163 12.17 -3.49 -16.64
N PHE A 164 11.17 -3.12 -15.85
CA PHE A 164 10.30 -4.03 -15.10
C PHE A 164 8.85 -3.86 -15.53
N ASN A 165 8.15 -4.98 -15.69
CA ASN A 165 6.70 -4.99 -15.68
C ASN A 165 6.24 -5.40 -14.28
N LEU A 166 5.31 -4.64 -13.72
CA LEU A 166 4.85 -4.84 -12.36
C LEU A 166 3.39 -5.28 -12.37
N LEU A 167 3.04 -6.27 -11.57
CA LEU A 167 1.67 -6.58 -11.18
C LEU A 167 1.35 -5.84 -9.87
N VAL A 168 0.21 -5.17 -9.84
CA VAL A 168 -0.41 -4.67 -8.61
C VAL A 168 -1.16 -5.85 -7.99
N GLU A 169 -0.53 -6.49 -6.99
CA GLU A 169 -1.15 -7.61 -6.25
C GLU A 169 -2.19 -7.06 -5.25
N SER A 170 -1.84 -6.00 -4.52
CA SER A 170 -2.77 -5.36 -3.59
C SER A 170 -2.53 -3.86 -3.52
N VAL A 171 -3.62 -3.09 -3.46
CA VAL A 171 -3.62 -1.68 -3.05
C VAL A 171 -4.87 -1.45 -2.24
N ILE A 172 -4.70 -1.39 -0.92
CA ILE A 172 -5.81 -1.36 0.01
C ILE A 172 -5.56 -0.34 1.11
N ALA A 173 -6.66 0.19 1.63
CA ALA A 173 -6.70 1.05 2.80
C ALA A 173 -7.91 0.65 3.63
N ARG A 174 -7.78 0.74 4.95
CA ARG A 174 -8.94 0.68 5.83
C ARG A 174 -9.95 1.75 5.39
N PRO A 175 -11.28 1.47 5.41
CA PRO A 175 -12.28 2.41 4.92
C PRO A 175 -12.21 3.79 5.56
N ASN A 176 -11.78 3.85 6.83
CA ASN A 176 -11.67 5.06 7.63
C ASN A 176 -10.26 5.70 7.58
N HIS A 177 -9.32 5.11 6.81
CA HIS A 177 -7.95 5.60 6.65
C HIS A 177 -7.52 5.65 5.17
N ARG A 178 -8.43 6.08 4.28
CA ARG A 178 -8.18 6.13 2.83
C ARG A 178 -7.06 7.12 2.48
N GLU A 179 -6.87 8.15 3.28
CA GLU A 179 -5.79 9.13 3.19
C GLU A 179 -4.40 8.49 3.34
N ALA A 180 -4.29 7.36 4.05
CA ALA A 180 -3.01 6.65 4.23
C ALA A 180 -2.45 6.09 2.91
N LEU A 181 -3.27 5.89 1.88
CA LEU A 181 -2.80 5.44 0.56
C LEU A 181 -1.89 6.47 -0.13
N GLY A 182 -2.13 7.76 0.05
CA GLY A 182 -1.34 8.80 -0.60
C GLY A 182 0.15 8.68 -0.25
N PRO A 183 0.51 8.68 1.04
CA PRO A 183 1.87 8.42 1.51
C PRO A 183 2.47 7.09 1.03
N VAL A 184 1.70 5.99 1.01
CA VAL A 184 2.16 4.68 0.50
C VAL A 184 2.55 4.76 -0.98
N LEU A 185 1.67 5.31 -1.82
CA LEU A 185 1.92 5.49 -3.24
C LEU A 185 3.12 6.41 -3.49
N GLN A 186 3.27 7.47 -2.70
CA GLN A 186 4.42 8.37 -2.77
C GLN A 186 5.73 7.65 -2.40
N GLY A 187 5.70 6.74 -1.42
CA GLY A 187 6.83 5.86 -1.08
C GLY A 187 7.31 5.05 -2.28
N PHE A 188 6.39 4.42 -3.02
CA PHE A 188 6.73 3.66 -4.23
C PHE A 188 7.28 4.55 -5.34
N ALA A 189 6.66 5.70 -5.57
CA ALA A 189 7.14 6.65 -6.58
C ALA A 189 8.56 7.15 -6.27
N ASN A 190 8.86 7.42 -4.99
CA ASN A 190 10.19 7.81 -4.53
C ASN A 190 11.21 6.69 -4.72
N PHE A 191 10.86 5.45 -4.35
CA PHE A 191 11.72 4.30 -4.58
C PHE A 191 12.13 4.18 -6.05
N TRP A 192 11.16 4.19 -6.98
CA TRP A 192 11.46 4.07 -8.41
C TRP A 192 12.19 5.29 -8.99
N TYR A 193 11.96 6.48 -8.41
CA TYR A 193 12.77 7.66 -8.73
C TYR A 193 14.23 7.50 -8.32
N GLU A 194 14.50 6.91 -7.14
CA GLU A 194 15.85 6.62 -6.66
C GLU A 194 16.56 5.58 -7.54
N GLN A 195 15.83 4.54 -8.00
CA GLN A 195 16.42 3.48 -8.83
C GLN A 195 16.74 3.90 -10.28
N TRP A 196 16.18 5.02 -10.75
CA TRP A 196 16.45 5.53 -12.09
C TRP A 196 17.90 6.07 -12.22
N PRO A 197 18.63 5.87 -13.33
CA PRO A 197 18.22 5.23 -14.58
C PRO A 197 18.37 3.71 -14.62
N GLU A 198 19.07 3.13 -13.65
CA GLU A 198 19.49 1.73 -13.69
C GLU A 198 18.30 0.76 -13.71
N ARG A 199 17.21 1.12 -13.04
CA ARG A 199 15.97 0.34 -13.01
C ARG A 199 14.78 1.23 -13.30
N GLN A 200 13.90 0.76 -14.17
CA GLN A 200 12.79 1.55 -14.70
C GLN A 200 11.51 0.73 -14.72
N ILE A 201 10.38 1.38 -14.47
CA ILE A 201 9.07 0.80 -14.73
C ILE A 201 8.80 0.89 -16.23
N GLU A 202 8.61 -0.24 -16.89
CA GLU A 202 8.07 -0.29 -18.25
C GLU A 202 6.55 -0.11 -18.19
N ARG A 203 5.85 -0.95 -17.41
CA ARG A 203 4.38 -0.90 -17.24
C ARG A 203 3.97 -1.44 -15.86
N ILE A 204 2.81 -0.99 -15.39
CA ILE A 204 2.15 -1.48 -14.18
C ILE A 204 0.78 -2.03 -14.58
N TYR A 205 0.51 -3.29 -14.26
CA TYR A 205 -0.72 -4.02 -14.58
C TYR A 205 -1.50 -4.27 -13.30
N GLY A 206 -2.83 -4.37 -13.38
CA GLY A 206 -3.63 -4.75 -12.22
C GLY A 206 -5.08 -5.07 -12.57
N ARG A 207 -5.77 -5.72 -11.64
CA ARG A 207 -7.20 -6.01 -11.73
C ARG A 207 -7.98 -5.31 -10.63
N ALA A 208 -9.10 -4.67 -10.98
CA ALA A 208 -9.99 -4.08 -10.00
C ALA A 208 -10.97 -5.14 -9.46
N VAL A 209 -10.82 -5.56 -8.21
CA VAL A 209 -11.76 -6.50 -7.57
C VAL A 209 -12.95 -5.78 -6.92
N SER A 210 -12.78 -4.53 -6.50
CA SER A 210 -13.81 -3.69 -5.87
C SER A 210 -14.10 -2.41 -6.66
N LYS A 211 -15.24 -1.75 -6.37
CA LYS A 211 -15.61 -0.45 -6.97
C LYS A 211 -14.66 0.66 -6.55
N GLU A 212 -14.18 0.60 -5.32
CA GLU A 212 -13.19 1.51 -4.76
C GLU A 212 -11.84 1.36 -5.48
N GLY A 213 -11.41 0.12 -5.74
CA GLY A 213 -10.22 -0.18 -6.53
C GLY A 213 -10.34 0.34 -7.97
N GLU A 214 -11.49 0.12 -8.61
CA GLU A 214 -11.77 0.67 -9.95
C GLU A 214 -11.71 2.20 -9.96
N TYR A 215 -12.28 2.86 -8.94
CA TYR A 215 -12.21 4.31 -8.80
C TYR A 215 -10.77 4.82 -8.65
N LEU A 216 -9.94 4.13 -7.86
CA LEU A 216 -8.53 4.46 -7.71
C LEU A 216 -7.76 4.33 -9.03
N ILE A 217 -7.93 3.19 -9.71
CA ILE A 217 -7.30 2.90 -11.01
C ILE A 217 -7.69 3.97 -12.05
N ARG A 218 -8.97 4.35 -12.10
CA ARG A 218 -9.45 5.44 -12.98
C ARG A 218 -8.87 6.81 -12.61
N LYS A 219 -8.73 7.12 -11.31
CA LYS A 219 -8.05 8.35 -10.83
C LYS A 219 -6.58 8.42 -11.20
N LEU A 220 -5.92 7.27 -11.28
CA LEU A 220 -4.54 7.13 -11.74
C LEU A 220 -4.45 7.03 -13.28
N TYR A 221 -5.59 7.06 -13.97
CA TYR A 221 -5.72 7.00 -15.43
C TYR A 221 -4.97 5.82 -16.04
N PHE A 222 -5.14 4.64 -15.43
CA PHE A 222 -4.79 3.40 -16.12
C PHE A 222 -5.70 3.22 -17.33
N SER A 223 -5.16 2.66 -18.41
CA SER A 223 -5.92 2.27 -19.60
C SER A 223 -6.52 0.88 -19.40
N PRO A 224 -7.77 0.64 -19.80
CA PRO A 224 -8.38 -0.69 -19.73
C PRO A 224 -7.72 -1.66 -20.73
N LEU A 225 -7.64 -2.94 -20.35
CA LEU A 225 -7.14 -4.03 -21.18
C LEU A 225 -8.29 -5.01 -21.51
N TYR A 226 -9.18 -4.61 -22.41
CA TYR A 226 -10.41 -5.36 -22.71
C TYR A 226 -10.17 -6.80 -23.15
N GLN A 227 -9.01 -7.11 -23.73
CA GLN A 227 -8.63 -8.48 -24.11
C GLN A 227 -8.50 -9.44 -22.91
N TYR A 228 -8.30 -8.91 -21.70
CA TYR A 228 -8.25 -9.68 -20.44
C TYR A 228 -9.50 -9.46 -19.56
N GLY A 229 -10.53 -8.79 -20.11
CA GLY A 229 -11.78 -8.49 -19.42
C GLY A 229 -11.91 -7.05 -18.92
N GLU A 230 -13.12 -6.66 -18.51
CA GLU A 230 -13.49 -5.28 -18.18
C GLU A 230 -12.77 -4.71 -16.94
N LYS A 231 -12.20 -5.59 -16.11
CA LYS A 231 -11.55 -5.25 -14.84
C LYS A 231 -10.02 -5.25 -14.92
N ALA A 232 -9.43 -5.51 -16.08
CA ALA A 232 -7.98 -5.50 -16.27
C ALA A 232 -7.51 -4.13 -16.77
N PHE A 233 -6.40 -3.64 -16.23
CA PHE A 233 -5.90 -2.30 -16.51
C PHE A 233 -4.37 -2.26 -16.61
N VAL A 234 -3.84 -1.25 -17.32
CA VAL A 234 -2.41 -0.97 -17.43
C VAL A 234 -2.11 0.52 -17.28
N LEU A 235 -1.05 0.83 -16.57
CA LEU A 235 -0.40 2.13 -16.56
C LEU A 235 0.95 2.01 -17.26
N ASP A 236 1.09 2.73 -18.37
CA ASP A 236 2.35 2.85 -19.10
C ASP A 236 2.90 4.28 -18.87
N PRO A 237 4.01 4.43 -18.11
CA PRO A 237 4.59 5.73 -17.78
C PRO A 237 5.04 6.54 -19.00
N LYS A 238 5.20 5.93 -20.18
CA LYS A 238 5.65 6.66 -21.38
C LYS A 238 4.57 7.56 -21.94
N PHE A 239 3.30 7.17 -21.84
CA PHE A 239 2.20 7.99 -22.34
C PHE A 239 1.90 9.19 -21.44
N ASN A 240 1.28 10.22 -22.02
CA ASN A 240 0.78 11.35 -21.25
C ASN A 240 -0.34 10.86 -20.32
N ASN A 241 -0.19 11.12 -19.02
CA ASN A 241 -1.15 10.69 -18.01
C ASN A 241 -1.70 11.94 -17.31
N PRO A 242 -3.02 12.19 -17.29
CA PRO A 242 -3.58 13.41 -16.70
C PRO A 242 -3.60 13.41 -15.16
N SER A 243 -3.33 12.28 -14.50
CA SER A 243 -3.19 12.21 -13.04
C SER A 243 -2.09 13.13 -12.54
N ARG A 244 -2.41 14.03 -11.60
CA ARG A 244 -1.42 14.94 -10.98
C ARG A 244 -0.29 14.16 -10.30
N PHE A 245 -0.61 13.03 -9.69
CA PHE A 245 0.37 12.16 -9.04
C PHE A 245 1.38 11.61 -10.05
N ILE A 246 0.90 11.01 -11.15
CA ILE A 246 1.77 10.44 -12.19
C ILE A 246 2.57 11.53 -12.89
N LYS A 247 1.97 12.70 -13.19
CA LYS A 247 2.68 13.86 -13.76
C LYS A 247 3.84 14.30 -12.88
N SER A 248 3.58 14.54 -11.59
CA SER A 248 4.62 14.97 -10.65
C SER A 248 5.77 13.97 -10.56
N TRP A 249 5.46 12.66 -10.56
CA TRP A 249 6.49 11.62 -10.57
C TRP A 249 7.32 11.63 -11.87
N LYS A 250 6.67 11.74 -13.04
CA LYS A 250 7.36 11.84 -14.34
C LYS A 250 8.25 13.09 -14.43
N GLU A 251 7.76 14.23 -13.94
CA GLU A 251 8.52 15.49 -13.88
C GLU A 251 9.76 15.36 -12.98
N LYS A 252 9.62 14.73 -11.80
CA LYS A 252 10.77 14.42 -10.92
C LYS A 252 11.82 13.60 -11.67
N ILE A 253 11.42 12.51 -12.35
CA ILE A 253 12.34 11.69 -13.15
C ILE A 253 13.01 12.55 -14.23
N ALA A 254 12.24 13.29 -15.03
CA ALA A 254 12.77 14.13 -16.11
C ALA A 254 13.82 15.15 -15.61
N ASN A 255 13.54 15.80 -14.48
CA ASN A 255 14.47 16.73 -13.84
C ASN A 255 15.76 16.05 -13.38
N LYS A 256 15.69 14.81 -12.84
CA LYS A 256 16.87 14.01 -12.51
C LYS A 256 17.71 13.71 -13.75
N GLN A 257 17.09 13.28 -14.87
CA GLN A 257 17.82 13.03 -16.11
C GLN A 257 18.51 14.30 -16.63
N HIS A 258 17.84 15.45 -16.54
CA HIS A 258 18.41 16.72 -16.96
C HIS A 258 19.63 17.11 -16.12
N ARG A 259 19.57 16.96 -14.79
CA ARG A 259 20.68 17.24 -13.88
C ARG A 259 21.89 16.32 -14.13
N GLU A 260 21.66 15.04 -14.34
CA GLU A 260 22.73 14.08 -14.64
C GLU A 260 23.42 14.36 -15.98
N ARG A 261 22.70 14.86 -16.99
CA ARG A 261 23.29 15.29 -18.28
C ARG A 261 24.14 16.56 -18.15
N LEU A 262 23.79 17.45 -17.22
CA LEU A 262 24.50 18.73 -17.01
C LEU A 262 25.70 18.60 -16.07
N THR A 263 25.81 17.50 -15.32
CA THR A 263 26.96 17.26 -14.45
C THR A 263 28.00 16.51 -15.27
N PRO A 264 29.01 17.17 -15.86
CA PRO A 264 30.07 16.47 -16.56
C PRO A 264 30.64 15.44 -15.60
N THR A 265 30.64 14.18 -16.00
CA THR A 265 31.32 13.13 -15.26
C THR A 265 32.78 13.58 -15.22
N LEU A 266 33.20 14.17 -14.10
CA LEU A 266 34.60 14.26 -13.76
C LEU A 266 35.03 12.80 -13.61
N THR A 267 35.36 12.17 -14.74
CA THR A 267 36.17 10.95 -14.75
C THR A 267 37.30 11.26 -13.79
N PRO A 268 37.50 10.46 -12.72
CA PRO A 268 38.63 10.65 -11.84
C PRO A 268 39.83 10.76 -12.75
N THR A 269 40.38 11.97 -12.86
CA THR A 269 41.63 12.16 -13.59
C THR A 269 42.55 11.14 -12.97
N GLU A 270 43.00 10.16 -13.75
CA GLU A 270 43.97 9.17 -13.29
C GLU A 270 45.01 9.97 -12.53
N VAL A 271 45.03 9.81 -11.20
CA VAL A 271 46.07 10.42 -10.39
C VAL A 271 47.27 9.61 -10.81
N ASP A 272 48.06 10.19 -11.72
CA ASP A 272 49.30 9.61 -12.20
C ASP A 272 50.04 9.04 -10.99
N GLU A 273 50.14 7.72 -10.93
CA GLU A 273 50.83 6.96 -9.88
C GLU A 273 52.37 7.15 -9.96
N ASP A 274 52.84 8.21 -10.62
CA ASP A 274 54.24 8.62 -10.62
C ASP A 274 54.54 9.54 -9.43
N GLY A 275 54.31 8.99 -8.24
CA GLY A 275 54.61 9.61 -6.95
C GLY A 275 55.45 8.70 -6.08
N GLN A 276 56.66 8.35 -6.54
CA GLN A 276 57.70 7.72 -5.72
C GLN A 276 58.04 8.63 -4.52
N GLY A 277 57.33 8.45 -3.40
CA GLY A 277 57.56 9.13 -2.13
C GLY A 277 57.97 8.13 -1.06
N LYS A 278 59.28 7.87 -0.95
CA LYS A 278 59.90 7.21 0.21
C LYS A 278 59.48 7.89 1.51
N THR A 279 58.92 7.16 2.49
CA THR A 279 59.15 7.46 3.92
C THR A 279 58.83 6.29 4.85
N LYS A 280 59.93 5.70 5.34
CA LYS A 280 60.23 5.25 6.72
C LYS A 280 59.14 4.52 7.54
N GLU A 281 59.46 3.25 7.79
CA GLU A 281 59.05 2.46 8.95
C GLU A 281 59.18 3.26 10.26
N GLY A 282 58.10 3.24 11.05
CA GLY A 282 58.03 3.82 12.38
C GLY A 282 57.04 3.02 13.22
N THR A 283 57.52 1.93 13.79
CA THR A 283 56.87 1.05 14.76
C THR A 283 56.24 1.85 15.91
N ARG A 284 54.95 1.64 16.18
CA ARG A 284 54.37 1.92 17.50
C ARG A 284 53.24 0.93 17.81
N GLU A 285 53.58 -0.01 18.67
CA GLU A 285 52.64 -0.85 19.41
C GLU A 285 51.71 0.02 20.26
N GLY A 286 50.40 -0.11 20.02
CA GLY A 286 49.34 0.54 20.78
C GLY A 286 48.37 -0.50 21.32
N LYS A 287 48.69 -1.01 22.51
CA LYS A 287 47.90 -1.91 23.36
C LYS A 287 46.54 -1.27 23.70
N ILE A 288 45.42 -1.91 23.34
CA ILE A 288 44.09 -1.52 23.84
C ILE A 288 43.44 -2.72 24.53
N MET A 289 43.31 -2.61 25.85
CA MET A 289 42.45 -3.45 26.70
C MET A 289 40.99 -3.04 26.51
N ALA A 290 40.09 -4.02 26.37
CA ALA A 290 38.66 -3.82 26.58
C ALA A 290 38.23 -4.57 27.85
N ARG A 291 37.73 -3.80 28.83
CA ARG A 291 37.11 -4.27 30.06
C ARG A 291 35.64 -4.62 29.84
N THR A 292 35.19 -5.48 30.74
CA THR A 292 33.92 -6.15 30.97
C THR A 292 32.68 -5.27 31.12
N ARG A 293 31.56 -5.94 30.83
CA ARG A 293 30.15 -5.63 31.10
C ARG A 293 29.86 -5.34 32.59
N SER A 294 28.85 -4.52 32.80
CA SER A 294 27.82 -4.63 33.84
C SER A 294 26.56 -3.98 33.32
#